data_AF-A0A2V8C8X5-F1
#
_entry.id   AF-A0A2V8C8X5-F1
#
_cell.length_a   1.000
_cell.length_b   1.000
_cell.length_c   1.000
_cell.angle_alpha   90.00
_cell.angle_beta   90.00
_cell.angle_gamma   90.00
#
_symmetry.space_group_name_H-M   'P 1'
#
loop_
_entity.id
_entity.type
_entity.pdbx_description
1 polymer ?
#
loop_
_entity_poly.entity_id
_entity_poly.type
_entity_poly.pdbx_seq_one_letter_code
_entity_poly.pdbx_strand_id
1 'polypeptide(L)'
;MAGGEHVRSGPVKLTYDDLLMLPDDGKRHEIVDGEHYVTPSPFTKHQTVSMNLTKIFVRYLDRHPIGYLLAAPMDVVFSDFDVVEPDLLFVSRERRAVITDKHVMGAPDLVIEIVSARSAESLALHGSLVRLGRASLSGEPHARLKASRYTAASRYAAASRDSVGRAFQASRT
;
A
#
# COMPACT_ATOMS: atom_id res chain seq x y z
N MET A 1 14.93 33.04 41.15
CA MET A 1 15.86 31.96 40.72
C MET A 1 15.08 30.66 40.69
N ALA A 2 15.27 29.89 39.61
CA ALA A 2 14.73 28.56 39.29
C ALA A 2 13.22 28.48 38.97
N GLY A 3 12.77 27.91 37.85
CA GLY A 3 13.45 27.28 36.72
C GLY A 3 12.37 26.95 35.68
N GLY A 4 12.47 27.51 34.48
CA GLY A 4 11.58 27.16 33.38
C GLY A 4 11.99 25.81 32.80
N GLU A 5 11.16 24.79 32.97
CA GLU A 5 11.28 23.56 32.19
C GLU A 5 11.03 23.90 30.72
N HIS A 6 12.10 23.92 29.94
CA HIS A 6 12.00 23.85 28.49
C HIS A 6 11.54 22.43 28.13
N VAL A 7 10.23 22.23 28.00
CA VAL A 7 9.69 21.11 27.24
C VAL A 7 10.18 21.29 25.82
N ARG A 8 11.13 20.45 25.40
CA ARG A 8 11.52 20.36 24.00
C ARG A 8 10.35 19.76 23.24
N SER A 9 9.51 20.61 22.67
CA SER A 9 8.54 20.19 21.66
C SER A 9 9.35 19.64 20.48
N GLY A 10 9.44 18.32 20.38
CA GLY A 10 9.75 17.69 19.10
C GLY A 10 8.70 18.10 18.05
N PRO A 11 8.96 17.84 16.76
CA PRO A 11 7.91 17.99 15.75
C PRO A 11 6.69 17.16 16.16
N VAL A 12 5.50 17.75 16.05
CA VAL A 12 4.22 17.06 16.32
C VAL A 12 4.07 15.96 15.27
N LYS A 13 4.04 14.69 15.72
CA LYS A 13 3.77 13.55 14.86
C LYS A 13 2.26 13.42 14.64
N LEU A 14 1.83 13.39 13.40
CA LEU A 14 0.44 13.11 13.05
C LEU A 14 0.13 11.63 13.22
N THR A 15 -1.10 11.37 13.62
CA THR A 15 -1.64 10.03 13.85
C THR A 15 -2.72 9.67 12.84
N TYR A 16 -3.13 8.40 12.80
CA TYR A 16 -4.30 7.97 12.04
C TYR A 16 -5.57 8.76 12.39
N ASP A 17 -5.76 9.11 13.66
CA ASP A 17 -6.91 9.94 14.08
C ASP A 17 -6.84 11.35 13.48
N ASP A 18 -5.63 11.92 13.36
CA ASP A 18 -5.43 13.20 12.68
C ASP A 18 -5.72 13.09 11.17
N LEU A 19 -5.36 11.97 10.54
CA LEU A 19 -5.67 11.70 9.13
C LEU A 19 -7.18 11.72 8.88
N LEU A 20 -7.97 11.09 9.75
CA LEU A 20 -9.43 11.01 9.64
C LEU A 20 -10.13 12.37 9.77
N MET A 21 -9.45 13.39 10.30
CA MET A 21 -9.96 14.75 10.45
C MET A 21 -9.64 15.64 9.23
N LEU A 22 -8.86 15.14 8.26
CA LEU A 22 -8.55 15.87 7.05
C LEU A 22 -9.78 16.03 6.14
N PRO A 23 -9.85 17.11 5.36
CA PRO A 23 -10.95 17.31 4.42
C PRO A 23 -10.93 16.26 3.31
N ASP A 24 -12.12 15.81 2.90
CA ASP A 24 -12.30 15.04 1.66
C ASP A 24 -12.16 15.97 0.44
N ASP A 25 -10.91 16.30 0.09
CA ASP A 25 -10.56 17.22 -1.01
C ASP A 25 -10.17 16.50 -2.31
N GLY A 26 -10.36 15.17 -2.34
CA GLY A 26 -10.02 14.30 -3.46
C GLY A 26 -8.52 14.04 -3.63
N LYS A 27 -7.66 14.49 -2.70
CA LYS A 27 -6.23 14.13 -2.68
C LYS A 27 -6.01 12.88 -1.84
N ARG A 28 -4.88 12.23 -2.10
CA ARG A 28 -4.40 11.11 -1.30
C ARG A 28 -3.55 11.66 -0.16
N HIS A 29 -3.91 11.30 1.06
CA HIS A 29 -3.25 11.73 2.28
C HIS A 29 -2.62 10.52 2.97
N GLU A 30 -1.34 10.60 3.28
CA GLU A 30 -0.58 9.51 3.90
C GLU A 30 0.23 10.05 5.07
N ILE A 31 0.48 9.21 6.08
CA ILE A 31 1.31 9.54 7.24
C ILE A 31 2.44 8.52 7.32
N VAL A 32 3.70 8.96 7.38
CA VAL A 32 4.84 8.06 7.58
C VAL A 32 5.79 8.63 8.60
N ASP A 33 6.12 7.84 9.61
CA ASP A 33 6.83 8.26 10.82
C ASP A 33 6.21 9.52 11.48
N GLY A 34 4.91 9.71 11.31
CA GLY A 34 4.17 10.87 11.79
C GLY A 34 4.23 12.11 10.88
N GLU A 35 4.87 12.04 9.71
CA GLU A 35 4.91 13.12 8.73
C GLU A 35 3.79 12.98 7.69
N HIS A 36 3.14 14.10 7.34
CA HIS A 36 2.07 14.15 6.36
C HIS A 36 2.58 14.25 4.92
N TYR A 37 2.13 13.35 4.06
CA TYR A 37 2.38 13.37 2.63
C TYR A 37 1.06 13.55 1.88
N VAL A 38 1.06 14.44 0.88
CA VAL A 38 -0.12 14.72 0.07
C VAL A 38 0.22 14.51 -1.40
N THR A 39 -0.48 13.56 -2.03
CA THR A 39 -0.36 13.30 -3.46
C THR A 39 -1.63 13.77 -4.16
N PRO A 40 -1.53 14.54 -5.27
CA PRO A 40 -2.70 14.95 -6.03
C PRO A 40 -3.43 13.75 -6.63
N SER A 41 -4.71 13.92 -6.95
CA SER A 41 -5.51 12.86 -7.55
C SER A 41 -4.84 12.29 -8.81
N PRO A 42 -4.91 10.97 -9.04
CA PRO A 42 -4.27 10.34 -10.17
C PRO A 42 -4.84 10.78 -11.52
N PHE A 43 -3.97 10.95 -12.52
CA PHE A 43 -4.38 11.23 -13.89
C PHE A 43 -5.12 10.05 -14.52
N THR A 44 -5.97 10.29 -15.53
CA THR A 44 -6.75 9.25 -16.22
C THR A 44 -5.93 8.05 -16.70
N LYS A 45 -4.67 8.25 -17.12
CA LYS A 45 -3.78 7.14 -17.54
C LYS A 45 -3.46 6.17 -16.40
N HIS A 46 -3.27 6.69 -15.19
CA HIS A 46 -3.05 5.88 -13.99
C HIS A 46 -4.29 5.02 -13.71
N GLN A 47 -5.48 5.65 -13.75
CA GLN A 47 -6.75 4.96 -13.57
C GLN A 47 -6.98 3.86 -14.61
N THR A 48 -6.66 4.10 -15.89
CA THR A 48 -6.73 3.06 -16.93
C THR A 48 -5.84 1.85 -16.62
N VAL A 49 -4.62 2.08 -16.12
CA VAL A 49 -3.71 0.99 -15.72
C VAL A 49 -4.28 0.24 -14.52
N SER A 50 -4.78 0.95 -13.50
CA SER A 50 -5.39 0.35 -12.31
C SER A 50 -6.56 -0.56 -12.67
N MET A 51 -7.47 -0.08 -13.52
CA MET A 51 -8.62 -0.86 -13.98
C MET A 51 -8.22 -2.10 -14.77
N ASN A 52 -7.18 -2.02 -15.58
CA ASN A 52 -6.71 -3.16 -16.37
C ASN A 52 -6.03 -4.22 -15.49
N LEU A 53 -5.20 -3.80 -14.53
CA LEU A 53 -4.60 -4.71 -13.54
C LEU A 53 -5.68 -5.37 -12.69
N THR A 54 -6.64 -4.61 -12.19
CA THR A 54 -7.78 -5.11 -11.42
C THR A 54 -8.52 -6.20 -12.17
N LYS A 55 -8.87 -5.98 -13.45
CA LYS A 55 -9.54 -6.98 -14.30
C LYS A 55 -8.72 -8.28 -14.43
N ILE A 56 -7.40 -8.19 -14.56
CA ILE A 56 -6.52 -9.36 -14.67
C ILE A 56 -6.53 -10.16 -13.37
N PHE A 57 -6.39 -9.47 -12.22
CA PHE A 57 -6.39 -10.11 -10.92
C PHE A 57 -7.74 -10.73 -10.57
N VAL A 58 -8.85 -10.03 -10.77
CA VAL A 58 -10.20 -10.55 -10.50
C VAL A 58 -10.45 -11.82 -11.30
N ARG A 59 -10.16 -11.84 -12.62
CA ARG A 59 -10.29 -13.05 -13.45
C ARG A 59 -9.42 -14.22 -13.00
N TYR A 60 -8.30 -13.94 -12.34
CA TYR A 60 -7.46 -14.98 -11.75
C TYR A 60 -8.09 -15.48 -10.45
N LEU A 61 -8.52 -14.57 -9.57
CA LEU A 61 -9.12 -14.90 -8.27
C LEU A 61 -10.47 -15.60 -8.39
N ASP A 62 -11.25 -15.33 -9.44
CA ASP A 62 -12.50 -16.05 -9.73
C ASP A 62 -12.25 -17.55 -9.96
N ARG A 63 -11.11 -17.89 -10.57
CA ARG A 63 -10.70 -19.29 -10.84
C ARG A 63 -9.87 -19.89 -9.72
N HIS A 64 -9.20 -19.04 -8.95
CA HIS A 64 -8.30 -19.41 -7.87
C HIS A 64 -8.61 -18.52 -6.66
N PRO A 65 -9.61 -18.85 -5.84
CA PRO A 65 -10.13 -17.93 -4.82
C PRO A 65 -9.24 -17.90 -3.56
N ILE A 66 -7.97 -17.60 -3.75
CA ILE A 66 -6.88 -17.69 -2.77
C ILE A 66 -6.73 -16.43 -1.90
N GLY A 67 -7.54 -15.40 -2.14
CA GLY A 67 -7.49 -14.16 -1.38
C GLY A 67 -8.36 -13.07 -1.97
N TYR A 68 -8.05 -11.84 -1.60
CA TYR A 68 -8.83 -10.64 -1.87
C TYR A 68 -7.95 -9.60 -2.53
N LEU A 69 -8.42 -9.00 -3.61
CA LEU A 69 -7.84 -7.81 -4.19
C LEU A 69 -8.64 -6.59 -3.73
N LEU A 70 -7.95 -5.56 -3.25
CA LEU A 70 -8.51 -4.27 -2.87
C LEU A 70 -7.81 -3.17 -3.70
N ALA A 71 -8.54 -2.11 -4.03
CA ALA A 71 -8.05 -0.99 -4.83
C ALA A 71 -8.22 0.32 -4.07
N ALA A 72 -7.36 1.30 -4.36
CA ALA A 72 -7.49 2.64 -3.80
C ALA A 72 -8.86 3.28 -4.15
N PRO A 73 -9.44 4.09 -3.25
CA PRO A 73 -8.91 4.45 -1.93
C PRO A 73 -9.07 3.32 -0.91
N MET A 74 -8.00 3.01 -0.18
CA MET A 74 -7.97 2.01 0.89
C MET A 74 -6.76 2.22 1.80
N ASP A 75 -7.01 2.61 3.05
CA ASP A 75 -5.95 2.80 4.04
C ASP A 75 -5.32 1.47 4.45
N VAL A 76 -4.00 1.49 4.56
CA VAL A 76 -3.16 0.44 5.16
C VAL A 76 -2.46 1.04 6.36
N VAL A 77 -2.88 0.62 7.55
CA VAL A 77 -2.41 1.12 8.85
C VAL A 77 -1.36 0.16 9.38
N PHE A 78 -0.09 0.55 9.34
CA PHE A 78 1.02 -0.23 9.94
C PHE A 78 1.22 0.10 11.42
N SER A 79 1.00 1.36 11.79
CA SER A 79 1.04 1.89 13.15
C SER A 79 0.18 3.15 13.21
N ASP A 80 -0.02 3.72 14.40
CA ASP A 80 -0.72 5.01 14.55
C ASP A 80 -0.03 6.13 13.76
N PHE A 81 1.27 6.00 13.46
CA PHE A 81 2.09 7.00 12.78
C PHE A 81 2.49 6.60 11.35
N ASP A 82 1.94 5.48 10.85
CA ASP A 82 2.30 4.91 9.56
C ASP A 82 1.05 4.40 8.84
N VAL A 83 0.46 5.26 8.02
CA VAL A 83 -0.77 5.03 7.26
C VAL A 83 -0.55 5.43 5.81
N VAL A 84 -0.83 4.51 4.90
CA VAL A 84 -0.65 4.73 3.46
C VAL A 84 -1.82 4.21 2.64
N GLU A 85 -1.94 4.66 1.40
CA GLU A 85 -3.06 4.33 0.51
C GLU A 85 -2.57 3.75 -0.84
N PRO A 86 -2.13 2.48 -0.89
CA PRO A 86 -1.56 1.92 -2.10
C PRO A 86 -2.57 1.79 -3.24
N ASP A 87 -2.10 1.85 -4.50
CA ASP A 87 -3.00 1.78 -5.66
C ASP A 87 -3.80 0.47 -5.74
N LEU A 88 -3.14 -0.67 -5.51
CA LEU A 88 -3.77 -1.99 -5.39
C LEU A 88 -3.04 -2.83 -4.34
N LEU A 89 -3.78 -3.67 -3.63
CA LEU A 89 -3.23 -4.61 -2.65
C LEU A 89 -3.95 -5.96 -2.68
N PHE A 90 -3.21 -7.01 -2.38
CA PHE A 90 -3.73 -8.36 -2.25
C PHE A 90 -3.47 -8.90 -0.84
N VAL A 91 -4.50 -9.52 -0.27
CA VAL A 91 -4.45 -10.19 1.03
C VAL A 91 -4.86 -11.65 0.82
N SER A 92 -4.04 -12.57 1.31
CA SER A 92 -4.33 -14.01 1.22
C SER A 92 -5.57 -14.39 2.04
N ARG A 93 -6.24 -15.47 1.68
CA ARG A 93 -7.43 -15.94 2.40
C ARG A 93 -7.13 -16.23 3.88
N GLU A 94 -5.94 -16.77 4.16
CA GLU A 94 -5.45 -17.06 5.51
C GLU A 94 -5.32 -15.80 6.38
N ARG A 95 -5.01 -14.66 5.77
CA ARG A 95 -4.81 -13.38 6.45
C ARG A 95 -6.03 -12.46 6.39
N ARG A 96 -7.20 -12.96 6.00
CA ARG A 96 -8.44 -12.16 5.85
C ARG A 96 -8.76 -11.28 7.06
N ALA A 97 -8.41 -11.72 8.27
CA ALA A 97 -8.64 -10.97 9.51
C ALA A 97 -7.96 -9.59 9.56
N VAL A 98 -6.96 -9.32 8.71
CA VAL A 98 -6.36 -7.98 8.62
C VAL A 98 -7.23 -6.97 7.87
N ILE A 99 -8.20 -7.43 7.08
CA ILE A 99 -9.14 -6.55 6.37
C ILE A 99 -10.28 -6.24 7.32
N THR A 100 -10.40 -4.98 7.70
CA THR A 100 -11.52 -4.46 8.51
C THR A 100 -12.54 -3.74 7.62
N ASP A 101 -13.61 -3.24 8.22
CA ASP A 101 -14.61 -2.44 7.51
C ASP A 101 -14.08 -1.06 7.07
N LYS A 102 -12.99 -0.58 7.70
CA LYS A 102 -12.46 0.78 7.48
C LYS A 102 -11.12 0.81 6.76
N HIS A 103 -10.25 -0.16 7.05
CA HIS A 103 -8.85 -0.17 6.61
C HIS A 103 -8.27 -1.59 6.65
N VAL A 104 -7.06 -1.75 6.12
CA VAL A 104 -6.23 -2.96 6.29
C VAL A 104 -5.22 -2.73 7.41
N MET A 105 -5.17 -3.64 8.39
CA MET A 105 -4.23 -3.58 9.52
C MET A 105 -2.94 -4.35 9.23
N GLY A 106 -1.81 -3.65 9.24
CA GLY A 106 -0.49 -4.20 8.95
C GLY A 106 -0.25 -4.49 7.46
N ALA A 107 0.85 -5.17 7.17
CA ALA A 107 1.29 -5.38 5.79
C ALA A 107 0.34 -6.30 5.00
N PRO A 108 -0.14 -5.92 3.80
CA PRO A 108 -0.77 -6.85 2.86
C PRO A 108 0.20 -7.95 2.40
N ASP A 109 -0.27 -8.97 1.69
CA ASP A 109 0.58 -10.03 1.10
C ASP A 109 1.27 -9.56 -0.20
N LEU A 110 0.68 -8.57 -0.87
CA LEU A 110 1.24 -7.89 -2.05
C LEU A 110 0.70 -6.46 -2.12
N VAL A 111 1.59 -5.52 -2.44
CA VAL A 111 1.27 -4.13 -2.76
C VAL A 111 1.76 -3.83 -4.17
N ILE A 112 0.93 -3.14 -4.96
CA ILE A 112 1.21 -2.75 -6.33
C ILE A 112 1.05 -1.23 -6.44
N GLU A 113 2.10 -0.58 -6.93
CA GLU A 113 2.14 0.87 -7.18
C GLU A 113 2.26 1.14 -8.69
N ILE A 114 1.42 2.03 -9.19
CA ILE A 114 1.37 2.47 -10.59
C ILE A 114 2.14 3.78 -10.69
N VAL A 115 3.40 3.65 -11.11
CA VAL A 115 4.32 4.78 -11.12
C VAL A 115 4.15 5.57 -12.41
N SER A 116 3.78 6.84 -12.27
CA SER A 116 3.96 7.83 -13.33
C SER A 116 5.29 8.56 -13.15
N ALA A 117 5.79 9.24 -14.20
CA ALA A 117 7.04 10.00 -14.13
C ALA A 117 7.07 11.07 -12.99
N ARG A 118 5.92 11.38 -12.37
CA ARG A 118 5.79 12.34 -11.26
C ARG A 118 5.57 11.69 -9.89
N SER A 119 5.52 10.36 -9.78
CA SER A 119 5.04 9.64 -8.57
C SER A 119 6.13 8.81 -7.87
N ALA A 120 7.42 9.14 -8.04
CA ALA A 120 8.52 8.32 -7.52
C ALA A 120 8.62 8.30 -5.98
N GLU A 121 8.12 9.36 -5.33
CA GLU A 121 8.16 9.55 -3.88
C GLU A 121 7.25 8.57 -3.14
N SER A 122 5.99 8.45 -3.56
CA SER A 122 5.03 7.47 -3.01
C SER A 122 5.62 6.05 -3.03
N LEU A 123 6.22 5.61 -4.13
CA LEU A 123 6.83 4.28 -4.21
C LEU A 123 7.98 4.02 -3.22
N ALA A 124 8.78 5.04 -2.90
CA ALA A 124 9.85 4.91 -1.92
C ALA A 124 9.28 4.76 -0.50
N LEU A 125 8.22 5.52 -0.21
CA LEU A 125 7.47 5.52 1.04
C LEU A 125 6.93 4.11 1.38
N HIS A 126 6.16 3.55 0.45
CA HIS A 126 5.54 2.23 0.58
C HIS A 126 6.55 1.11 0.70
N GLY A 127 7.63 1.18 -0.10
CA GLY A 127 8.69 0.20 -0.06
C GLY A 127 9.38 0.12 1.31
N SER A 128 9.51 1.24 2.01
CA SER A 128 10.10 1.28 3.36
C SER A 128 9.13 0.73 4.41
N LEU A 129 7.86 1.13 4.40
CA LEU A 129 6.88 0.66 5.37
C LEU A 129 6.54 -0.82 5.26
N VAL A 130 6.40 -1.34 4.05
CA VAL A 130 6.20 -2.78 3.84
C VAL A 130 7.38 -3.59 4.38
N ARG A 131 8.61 -3.06 4.33
CA ARG A 131 9.78 -3.73 4.93
C ARG A 131 9.76 -3.67 6.46
N LEU A 132 9.35 -2.54 7.04
CA LEU A 132 9.25 -2.36 8.50
C LEU A 132 8.13 -3.23 9.10
N GLY A 133 6.94 -3.25 8.50
CA GLY A 133 5.82 -4.07 8.96
C GLY A 133 6.11 -5.58 8.99
N ARG A 134 7.08 -6.06 8.19
CA ARG A 134 7.55 -7.46 8.25
C ARG A 134 8.50 -7.72 9.42
N ALA A 135 9.33 -6.75 9.80
CA ALA A 135 10.27 -6.93 10.91
C ALA A 135 9.53 -7.09 12.26
N SER A 136 8.39 -6.40 12.42
CA SER A 136 7.58 -6.43 13.64
C SER A 136 6.73 -7.71 13.82
N LEU A 137 6.58 -8.55 12.78
CA LEU A 137 5.76 -9.77 12.80
C LEU A 137 6.58 -11.07 12.87
N SER A 138 7.80 -11.04 13.44
CA SER A 138 8.82 -12.10 13.37
C SER A 138 8.53 -13.37 14.21
N GLY A 139 7.30 -13.87 14.22
CA GLY A 139 6.90 -15.13 14.87
C GLY A 139 6.44 -16.27 13.95
N GLU A 140 6.04 -16.02 12.70
CA GLU A 140 5.40 -17.06 11.86
C GLU A 140 5.96 -17.14 10.43
N PRO A 141 6.14 -18.34 9.85
CA PRO A 141 6.80 -18.53 8.55
C PRO A 141 5.78 -18.49 7.40
N HIS A 142 5.31 -17.31 6.96
CA HIS A 142 4.47 -17.23 5.76
C HIS A 142 4.78 -16.04 4.82
N ALA A 143 4.85 -16.39 3.52
CA ALA A 143 4.84 -15.56 2.29
C ALA A 143 5.90 -14.46 2.09
N ARG A 144 6.71 -14.62 1.03
CA ARG A 144 7.69 -13.64 0.54
C ARG A 144 7.00 -12.54 -0.29
N LEU A 145 6.71 -11.40 0.35
CA LEU A 145 6.21 -10.16 -0.28
C LEU A 145 7.13 -9.67 -1.43
N LYS A 146 6.54 -9.30 -2.57
CA LYS A 146 7.21 -8.69 -3.73
C LYS A 146 6.57 -7.34 -4.07
N ALA A 147 7.24 -6.22 -3.79
CA ALA A 147 6.83 -4.95 -4.40
C ALA A 147 7.12 -5.01 -5.91
N SER A 148 6.09 -4.80 -6.75
CA SER A 148 6.23 -4.82 -8.21
C SER A 148 5.89 -3.45 -8.78
N ARG A 149 6.82 -2.88 -9.57
CA ARG A 149 6.62 -1.60 -10.26
C ARG A 149 5.95 -1.84 -11.61
N TYR A 150 4.88 -1.12 -11.91
CA TYR A 150 4.29 -1.06 -13.25
C TYR A 150 4.37 0.37 -13.79
N THR A 151 5.22 0.59 -14.79
CA THR A 151 5.35 1.89 -15.45
C THR A 151 4.32 2.01 -16.59
N ALA A 152 3.58 3.12 -16.64
CA ALA A 152 2.57 3.40 -17.66
C ALA A 152 3.13 3.68 -19.07
N ALA A 153 4.45 3.54 -19.29
CA ALA A 153 5.09 3.70 -20.58
C ALA A 153 5.74 2.38 -21.01
N SER A 154 5.29 1.82 -22.13
CA SER A 154 5.76 0.60 -22.80
C SER A 154 5.47 -0.73 -22.09
N ARG A 155 4.47 -1.47 -22.62
CA ARG A 155 4.29 -2.96 -22.61
C ARG A 155 2.81 -3.39 -22.50
N TYR A 156 1.91 -2.69 -23.17
CA TYR A 156 0.54 -3.19 -23.38
C TYR A 156 0.43 -4.37 -24.37
N ALA A 157 1.55 -4.92 -24.89
CA ALA A 157 1.53 -5.98 -25.89
C ALA A 157 2.09 -7.35 -25.47
N ALA A 158 2.67 -7.52 -24.28
CA ALA A 158 3.38 -8.78 -23.93
C ALA A 158 2.99 -9.44 -22.59
N ALA A 159 2.17 -8.79 -21.75
CA ALA A 159 1.81 -9.31 -20.44
C ALA A 159 0.48 -10.06 -20.45
N SER A 160 0.35 -11.12 -21.25
CA SER A 160 -0.90 -11.91 -21.30
C SER A 160 -0.81 -13.34 -20.77
N ARG A 161 0.36 -13.89 -20.41
CA ARG A 161 0.43 -15.28 -19.91
C ARG A 161 1.43 -15.59 -18.79
N ASP A 162 2.48 -14.78 -18.59
CA ASP A 162 3.69 -15.30 -17.91
C ASP A 162 4.11 -14.58 -16.61
N SER A 163 3.57 -13.38 -16.35
CA SER A 163 4.01 -12.54 -15.21
C SER A 163 3.27 -12.85 -13.91
N VAL A 164 1.96 -13.13 -14.00
CA VAL A 164 1.12 -13.42 -12.83
C VAL A 164 1.47 -14.79 -12.24
N GLY A 165 1.73 -15.79 -13.10
CA GLY A 165 2.15 -17.13 -12.67
C GLY A 165 3.48 -17.15 -11.90
N ARG A 166 4.47 -16.33 -12.31
CA ARG A 166 5.77 -16.21 -11.64
C ARG A 166 5.72 -15.45 -10.31
N ALA A 167 4.75 -14.56 -10.13
CA ALA A 167 4.51 -13.92 -8.82
C ALA A 167 4.04 -14.97 -7.79
N PHE A 168 3.19 -15.92 -8.21
CA PHE A 168 2.65 -16.98 -7.36
C PHE A 168 3.55 -18.22 -7.19
N GLN A 169 4.37 -18.60 -8.18
CA GLN A 169 5.24 -19.78 -8.06
C GLN A 169 6.47 -19.56 -7.17
N ALA A 170 6.93 -18.33 -7.01
CA ALA A 170 8.07 -17.99 -6.17
C ALA A 170 7.74 -17.82 -4.68
N SER A 171 6.50 -18.12 -4.25
CA SER A 171 6.11 -18.17 -2.84
C SER A 171 6.10 -19.58 -2.25
N ARG A 172 6.54 -20.58 -3.02
CA ARG A 172 6.59 -22.00 -2.63
C ARG A 172 8.00 -22.60 -2.55
N THR A 173 9.04 -21.76 -2.43
CA THR A 173 10.42 -22.17 -2.16
C THR A 173 11.07 -21.20 -1.19
#